data_AF-A0A7S1LT36-F1
#
_entry.id   AF-A0A7S1LT36-F1
#
_cell.length_a   1.000
_cell.length_b   1.000
_cell.length_c   1.000
_cell.angle_alpha   90.00
_cell.angle_beta   90.00
_cell.angle_gamma   90.00
#
_symmetry.space_group_name_H-M   'P 1'
#
loop_
_entity.id
_entity.type
_entity.pdbx_description
1 polymer ?
#
loop_
_entity_poly.entity_id
_entity_poly.type
_entity_poly.pdbx_seq_one_letter_code
_entity_poly.pdbx_strand_id
1 'polypeptide(L)'
;AEEMGWWQPSDGEPGIFDFFKAYGYTPDAEQAGSEAAARELTNLLRFYSGRRMWRIFSLLSPSEGAKLDPEKGNLPETPNPYPGSVPAPRGSVTTRMVMSVLRDHYEGTLYDLTKGMAAGPFGSPNRGPTAPKGMRGQWERAISIHRSSWSYVLEAKPAGRSVTWLGYDSPHGTAYLPFFGAATRGAPEDFHSHEGVMSKFSTKAAWWAFNVVNQYSDLNFALINADVRAKATGIEDEAAASVAAWEAEARGAANESAALELLTARSNAFADAKVHEWWDYAFSLFAKFGRYTVTSNETASGEELQQYPAWWVLSPEVGFATWAPRGPYHGVVIDVPWSLSAAAASGVGAWQLALALASALVLTAGVGAVAYRAGVSAGSRLDRDVYVAQP
;
A
#
# COMPACT_ATOMS: atom_id res chain seq x y z
N ALA A 1 18.46 30.98 4.17
CA ALA A 1 18.66 30.33 2.86
C ALA A 1 19.63 31.15 1.99
N GLU A 2 19.39 32.47 1.83
CA GLU A 2 20.31 33.37 1.11
C GLU A 2 21.74 33.36 1.65
N GLU A 3 21.94 33.59 2.96
CA GLU A 3 23.27 33.57 3.58
C GLU A 3 24.00 32.23 3.43
N MET A 4 23.23 31.14 3.34
CA MET A 4 23.75 29.78 3.15
C MET A 4 23.97 29.43 1.67
N GLY A 5 23.58 30.31 0.75
CA GLY A 5 23.65 30.08 -0.70
C GLY A 5 22.65 29.06 -1.25
N TRP A 6 21.65 28.64 -0.45
CA TRP A 6 20.66 27.62 -0.87
C TRP A 6 19.49 28.18 -1.68
N TRP A 7 19.35 29.51 -1.72
CA TRP A 7 18.35 30.21 -2.50
C TRP A 7 18.77 31.65 -2.76
N GLN A 8 18.44 32.18 -3.93
CA GLN A 8 18.58 33.59 -4.27
C GLN A 8 17.23 34.18 -4.70
N PRO A 9 17.00 35.50 -4.56
CA PRO A 9 15.78 36.15 -5.05
C PRO A 9 15.46 35.94 -6.53
N SER A 10 16.45 35.57 -7.34
CA SER A 10 16.30 35.22 -8.76
C SER A 10 15.87 33.76 -9.00
N ASP A 11 15.91 32.90 -7.99
CA ASP A 11 15.65 31.46 -8.10
C ASP A 11 14.13 31.19 -8.06
N GLY A 12 13.40 31.71 -9.05
CA GLY A 12 11.97 31.47 -9.23
C GLY A 12 11.16 32.74 -9.47
N GLU A 13 9.85 32.64 -9.24
CA GLU A 13 8.93 33.77 -9.33
C GLU A 13 9.23 34.81 -8.24
N PRO A 14 9.27 36.11 -8.56
CA PRO A 14 9.55 37.16 -7.60
C PRO A 14 8.65 37.09 -6.35
N GLY A 15 9.27 36.99 -5.17
CA GLY A 15 8.58 36.96 -3.88
C GLY A 15 8.07 35.60 -3.43
N ILE A 16 8.36 34.50 -4.15
CA ILE A 16 8.03 33.14 -3.73
C ILE A 16 9.31 32.44 -3.25
N PHE A 17 9.28 31.96 -2.00
CA PHE A 17 10.33 31.13 -1.43
C PHE A 17 9.90 29.66 -1.41
N ASP A 18 10.54 28.82 -2.22
CA ASP A 18 10.27 27.38 -2.26
C ASP A 18 11.07 26.65 -1.17
N PHE A 19 10.40 26.39 -0.03
CA PHE A 19 10.97 25.65 1.09
C PHE A 19 11.44 24.25 0.72
N PHE A 20 10.68 23.53 -0.14
CA PHE A 20 11.01 22.15 -0.47
C PHE A 20 12.24 22.08 -1.37
N LYS A 21 12.38 23.01 -2.32
CA LYS A 21 13.57 23.14 -3.15
C LYS A 21 14.81 23.52 -2.34
N ALA A 22 14.69 24.48 -1.42
CA ALA A 22 15.83 25.00 -0.66
C ALA A 22 16.33 24.07 0.46
N TYR A 23 15.43 23.29 1.07
CA TYR A 23 15.73 22.49 2.27
C TYR A 23 15.45 21.00 2.15
N GLY A 24 14.79 20.56 1.08
CA GLY A 24 14.47 19.15 0.90
C GLY A 24 15.73 18.32 0.63
N TYR A 25 15.63 17.02 0.92
CA TYR A 25 16.74 16.10 0.75
C TYR A 25 16.96 15.75 -0.73
N THR A 26 18.18 15.97 -1.21
CA THR A 26 18.67 15.50 -2.51
C THR A 26 19.84 14.56 -2.27
N PRO A 27 19.78 13.30 -2.73
CA PRO A 27 20.91 12.38 -2.64
C PRO A 27 22.16 12.94 -3.32
N ASP A 28 23.29 12.87 -2.64
CA ASP A 28 24.60 13.18 -3.22
C ASP A 28 25.48 11.92 -3.33
N ALA A 29 26.51 12.01 -4.18
CA ALA A 29 27.41 10.88 -4.46
C ALA A 29 28.29 10.48 -3.27
N GLU A 30 28.58 11.41 -2.35
CA GLU A 30 29.38 11.14 -1.16
C GLU A 30 28.61 10.26 -0.17
N GLN A 31 27.36 10.61 0.10
CA GLN A 31 26.45 9.84 0.96
C GLN A 31 26.05 8.50 0.33
N ALA A 32 25.82 8.48 -0.98
CA ALA A 32 25.43 7.26 -1.70
C ALA A 32 26.63 6.34 -2.04
N GLY A 33 27.86 6.81 -1.87
CA GLY A 33 29.11 6.09 -2.17
C GLY A 33 29.47 6.00 -3.66
N SER A 34 28.61 6.46 -4.57
CA SER A 34 28.90 6.66 -5.99
C SER A 34 27.83 7.50 -6.67
N GLU A 35 28.18 8.10 -7.82
CA GLU A 35 27.24 8.81 -8.71
C GLU A 35 26.08 7.91 -9.18
N ALA A 36 26.37 6.64 -9.51
CA ALA A 36 25.35 5.70 -9.92
C ALA A 36 24.36 5.42 -8.79
N ALA A 37 24.86 5.20 -7.57
CA ALA A 37 24.02 4.98 -6.40
C ALA A 37 23.16 6.22 -6.05
N ALA A 38 23.71 7.43 -6.20
CA ALA A 38 22.96 8.67 -5.98
C ALA A 38 21.81 8.82 -7.00
N ARG A 39 22.05 8.51 -8.28
CA ARG A 39 21.00 8.51 -9.33
C ARG A 39 19.91 7.48 -9.07
N GLU A 40 20.28 6.28 -8.64
CA GLU A 40 19.32 5.23 -8.28
C GLU A 40 18.47 5.65 -7.08
N LEU A 41 19.10 6.18 -6.03
CA LEU A 41 18.41 6.67 -4.83
C LEU A 41 17.48 7.84 -5.17
N THR A 42 17.89 8.75 -6.05
CA THR A 42 17.06 9.84 -6.57
C THR A 42 15.81 9.30 -7.26
N ASN A 43 15.97 8.33 -8.16
CA ASN A 43 14.86 7.69 -8.84
C ASN A 43 13.93 6.90 -7.90
N LEU A 44 14.46 6.34 -6.82
CA LEU A 44 13.62 5.72 -5.79
C LEU A 44 12.81 6.77 -5.03
N LEU A 45 13.48 7.76 -4.47
CA LEU A 45 12.85 8.71 -3.55
C LEU A 45 11.76 9.54 -4.23
N ARG A 46 11.93 9.83 -5.53
CA ARG A 46 10.94 10.57 -6.31
C ARG A 46 9.57 9.86 -6.29
N PHE A 47 9.53 8.54 -6.43
CA PHE A 47 8.28 7.77 -6.43
C PHE A 47 7.86 7.33 -5.04
N TYR A 48 8.84 7.06 -4.18
CA TYR A 48 8.61 6.71 -2.79
C TYR A 48 7.69 7.71 -2.10
N SER A 49 7.81 9.01 -2.37
CA SER A 49 6.92 10.04 -1.82
C SER A 49 5.88 10.54 -2.83
N GLY A 50 6.28 10.76 -4.09
CA GLY A 50 5.41 11.37 -5.10
C GLY A 50 4.14 10.58 -5.37
N ARG A 51 4.22 9.24 -5.48
CA ARG A 51 3.05 8.42 -5.79
C ARG A 51 2.02 8.42 -4.65
N ARG A 52 2.49 8.45 -3.39
CA ARG A 52 1.63 8.60 -2.20
C ARG A 52 0.92 9.95 -2.19
N MET A 53 1.63 11.04 -2.51
CA MET A 53 1.03 12.37 -2.59
C MET A 53 -0.08 12.42 -3.64
N TRP A 54 0.22 11.97 -4.87
CA TRP A 54 -0.77 11.86 -5.93
C TRP A 54 -2.00 11.06 -5.47
N ARG A 55 -1.77 9.89 -4.87
CA ARG A 55 -2.85 9.01 -4.45
C ARG A 55 -3.75 9.67 -3.39
N ILE A 56 -3.17 10.32 -2.39
CA ILE A 56 -3.94 11.06 -1.36
C ILE A 56 -4.82 12.13 -2.02
N PHE A 57 -4.27 12.91 -2.95
CA PHE A 57 -5.05 13.93 -3.65
C PHE A 57 -6.14 13.32 -4.53
N SER A 58 -5.85 12.22 -5.24
CA SER A 58 -6.83 11.52 -6.08
C SER A 58 -8.01 10.93 -5.29
N LEU A 59 -7.79 10.52 -4.04
CA LEU A 59 -8.82 9.95 -3.18
C LEU A 59 -9.65 11.03 -2.46
N LEU A 60 -9.00 12.09 -1.97
CA LEU A 60 -9.66 13.12 -1.15
C LEU A 60 -10.22 14.29 -1.97
N SER A 61 -9.66 14.57 -3.14
CA SER A 61 -10.16 15.59 -4.07
C SER A 61 -10.04 15.09 -5.52
N PRO A 62 -10.92 14.19 -5.97
CA PRO A 62 -10.76 13.49 -7.26
C PRO A 62 -10.64 14.42 -8.47
N SER A 63 -11.37 15.54 -8.50
CA SER A 63 -11.30 16.52 -9.59
C SER A 63 -9.93 17.21 -9.69
N GLU A 64 -9.29 17.45 -8.55
CA GLU A 64 -7.95 18.03 -8.52
C GLU A 64 -6.88 16.97 -8.75
N GLY A 65 -7.03 15.78 -8.15
CA GLY A 65 -6.13 14.65 -8.36
C GLY A 65 -6.07 14.19 -9.81
N ALA A 66 -7.17 14.30 -10.57
CA ALA A 66 -7.20 13.98 -12.01
C ALA A 66 -6.33 14.93 -12.86
N LYS A 67 -5.97 16.11 -12.35
CA LYS A 67 -5.07 17.06 -13.02
C LYS A 67 -3.60 16.76 -12.75
N LEU A 68 -3.32 15.86 -11.81
CA LEU A 68 -1.98 15.52 -11.37
C LEU A 68 -1.49 14.28 -12.11
N ASP A 69 -0.26 14.36 -12.62
CA ASP A 69 0.42 13.24 -13.28
C ASP A 69 0.91 12.21 -12.25
N PRO A 70 0.39 10.97 -12.22
CA PRO A 70 0.83 9.93 -11.27
C PRO A 70 2.28 9.47 -11.46
N GLU A 71 2.88 9.71 -12.62
CA GLU A 71 4.27 9.37 -12.93
C GLU A 71 5.25 10.49 -12.57
N LYS A 72 4.73 11.61 -12.05
CA LYS A 72 5.56 12.67 -11.51
C LYS A 72 6.20 12.21 -10.21
N GLY A 73 7.51 12.08 -10.25
CA GLY A 73 8.33 11.97 -9.04
C GLY A 73 8.36 13.29 -8.26
N ASN A 74 8.56 13.23 -6.94
CA ASN A 74 8.61 14.43 -6.10
C ASN A 74 9.89 14.51 -5.28
N LEU A 75 10.78 15.42 -5.67
CA LEU A 75 12.06 15.77 -5.07
C LEU A 75 12.33 17.28 -5.19
N PRO A 76 13.27 17.86 -4.43
CA PRO A 76 13.51 19.31 -4.39
C PRO A 76 13.68 19.97 -5.76
N GLU A 77 14.41 19.32 -6.67
CA GLU A 77 14.68 19.85 -8.02
C GLU A 77 13.63 19.46 -9.06
N THR A 78 12.52 18.84 -8.66
CA THR A 78 11.45 18.43 -9.59
C THR A 78 10.83 19.67 -10.23
N PRO A 79 10.85 19.80 -11.57
CA PRO A 79 10.14 20.89 -12.23
C PRO A 79 8.64 20.77 -11.98
N ASN A 80 8.00 21.85 -11.53
CA ASN A 80 6.58 21.88 -11.19
C ASN A 80 6.18 20.73 -10.25
N PRO A 81 6.71 20.69 -9.01
CA PRO A 81 6.46 19.61 -8.06
C PRO A 81 4.96 19.51 -7.73
N TYR A 82 4.54 18.43 -7.07
CA TYR A 82 3.16 18.36 -6.60
C TYR A 82 2.87 19.55 -5.67
N PRO A 83 1.65 20.12 -5.73
CA PRO A 83 1.31 21.22 -4.84
C PRO A 83 1.28 20.73 -3.39
N GLY A 84 1.63 21.59 -2.44
CA GLY A 84 1.56 21.27 -1.02
C GLY A 84 0.13 21.00 -0.52
N SER A 85 -0.88 21.48 -1.24
CA SER A 85 -2.29 21.18 -1.01
C SER A 85 -3.09 21.32 -2.30
N VAL A 86 -4.25 20.67 -2.37
CA VAL A 86 -5.24 20.86 -3.44
C VAL A 86 -6.56 21.35 -2.83
N PRO A 87 -7.34 22.17 -3.54
CA PRO A 87 -8.65 22.57 -3.04
C PRO A 87 -9.57 21.35 -2.94
N ALA A 88 -10.40 21.34 -1.90
CA ALA A 88 -11.48 20.37 -1.73
C ALA A 88 -12.75 21.13 -1.30
N PRO A 89 -13.94 20.78 -1.82
CA PRO A 89 -15.18 21.42 -1.38
C PRO A 89 -15.36 21.30 0.13
N ARG A 90 -15.90 22.35 0.76
CA ARG A 90 -16.12 22.35 2.21
C ARG A 90 -17.00 21.16 2.60
N GLY A 91 -16.49 20.33 3.52
CA GLY A 91 -17.21 19.15 4.03
C GLY A 91 -17.12 17.91 3.12
N SER A 92 -16.39 17.94 2.00
CA SER A 92 -16.24 16.76 1.14
C SER A 92 -15.28 15.72 1.70
N VAL A 93 -14.34 16.12 2.55
CA VAL A 93 -13.39 15.22 3.22
C VAL A 93 -13.94 14.85 4.59
N THR A 94 -14.16 13.56 4.80
CA THR A 94 -14.65 13.01 6.08
C THR A 94 -13.54 12.27 6.81
N THR A 95 -13.67 12.12 8.13
CA THR A 95 -12.76 11.30 8.96
C THR A 95 -12.60 9.89 8.38
N ARG A 96 -13.71 9.27 7.95
CA ARG A 96 -13.72 7.94 7.33
C ARG A 96 -12.89 7.88 6.05
N MET A 97 -12.96 8.91 5.21
CA MET A 97 -12.14 8.97 4.00
C MET A 97 -10.65 9.03 4.33
N VAL A 98 -10.25 9.81 5.34
CA VAL A 98 -8.84 9.88 5.78
C VAL A 98 -8.39 8.53 6.33
N MET A 99 -9.20 7.87 7.15
CA MET A 99 -8.93 6.50 7.63
C MET A 99 -8.77 5.52 6.46
N SER A 100 -9.60 5.60 5.42
CA SER A 100 -9.48 4.77 4.21
C SER A 100 -8.22 5.08 3.41
N VAL A 101 -7.82 6.34 3.28
CA VAL A 101 -6.57 6.73 2.60
C VAL A 101 -5.35 6.12 3.30
N LEU A 102 -5.33 6.11 4.63
CA LEU A 102 -4.22 5.53 5.39
C LEU A 102 -4.03 4.04 5.12
N ARG A 103 -5.03 3.36 4.53
CA ARG A 103 -5.08 1.92 4.28
C ARG A 103 -4.67 1.52 2.87
N ASP A 104 -4.53 2.51 2.00
CA ASP A 104 -4.44 2.31 0.56
C ASP A 104 -3.04 1.83 0.13
N HIS A 105 -3.05 0.94 -0.84
CA HIS A 105 -1.91 0.40 -1.58
C HIS A 105 -2.09 0.60 -3.09
N TYR A 106 -2.73 1.71 -3.46
CA TYR A 106 -3.05 2.12 -4.83
C TYR A 106 -4.11 1.26 -5.53
N GLU A 107 -5.03 0.66 -4.77
CA GLU A 107 -6.04 -0.25 -5.28
C GLU A 107 -6.87 0.38 -6.40
N GLY A 108 -7.12 -0.41 -7.47
CA GLY A 108 -7.89 0.05 -8.64
C GLY A 108 -7.13 0.97 -9.59
N THR A 109 -5.81 1.09 -9.44
CA THR A 109 -4.94 1.85 -10.36
C THR A 109 -3.94 0.91 -11.04
N LEU A 110 -3.17 1.42 -12.01
CA LEU A 110 -2.07 0.67 -12.61
C LEU A 110 -0.91 0.37 -11.63
N TYR A 111 -0.93 0.98 -10.44
CA TYR A 111 0.08 0.84 -9.40
C TYR A 111 -0.39 -0.03 -8.23
N ASP A 112 -1.54 -0.69 -8.38
CA ASP A 112 -2.17 -1.51 -7.36
C ASP A 112 -1.24 -2.65 -6.90
N LEU A 113 -0.78 -2.56 -5.65
CA LEU A 113 0.18 -3.52 -5.09
C LEU A 113 -0.45 -4.84 -4.65
N THR A 114 -1.78 -4.94 -4.72
CA THR A 114 -2.51 -6.21 -4.51
C THR A 114 -2.58 -7.06 -5.78
N LYS A 115 -1.99 -6.60 -6.89
CA LYS A 115 -2.03 -7.27 -8.20
C LYS A 115 -0.64 -7.71 -8.68
N GLY A 116 -0.66 -8.59 -9.68
CA GLY A 116 0.53 -9.06 -10.39
C GLY A 116 1.33 -10.11 -9.63
N MET A 117 2.41 -10.60 -10.27
CA MET A 117 3.23 -11.68 -9.72
C MET A 117 3.87 -11.32 -8.37
N ALA A 118 4.25 -10.06 -8.18
CA ALA A 118 4.83 -9.60 -6.92
C ALA A 118 3.86 -9.72 -5.72
N ALA A 119 2.54 -9.68 -5.96
CA ALA A 119 1.53 -9.82 -4.90
C ALA A 119 1.22 -11.28 -4.55
N GLY A 120 1.78 -12.23 -5.30
CA GLY A 120 1.51 -13.66 -5.17
C GLY A 120 0.06 -14.01 -5.53
N PRO A 121 -0.36 -15.26 -5.28
CA PRO A 121 -1.69 -15.74 -5.65
C PRO A 121 -2.82 -15.07 -4.85
N PHE A 122 -2.50 -14.52 -3.68
CA PHE A 122 -3.47 -14.00 -2.73
C PHE A 122 -3.41 -12.48 -2.54
N GLY A 123 -2.68 -11.78 -3.41
CA GLY A 123 -2.76 -10.33 -3.51
C GLY A 123 -2.22 -9.56 -2.32
N SER A 124 -1.21 -10.09 -1.62
CA SER A 124 -0.59 -9.34 -0.52
C SER A 124 0.11 -8.11 -1.08
N PRO A 125 -0.11 -6.89 -0.53
CA PRO A 125 0.64 -5.69 -0.92
C PRO A 125 1.95 -5.54 -0.14
N ASN A 126 2.13 -6.33 0.92
CA ASN A 126 3.30 -6.24 1.78
C ASN A 126 4.54 -6.84 1.11
N ARG A 127 5.65 -6.10 1.13
CA ARG A 127 6.93 -6.53 0.56
C ARG A 127 7.99 -6.44 1.66
N GLY A 128 8.73 -7.53 1.85
CA GLY A 128 9.87 -7.58 2.75
C GLY A 128 10.99 -6.61 2.34
N PRO A 129 12.06 -6.52 3.15
CA PRO A 129 13.19 -5.64 2.86
C PRO A 129 13.82 -5.96 1.50
N THR A 130 14.50 -4.96 0.93
CA THR A 130 15.13 -5.04 -0.38
C THR A 130 16.18 -6.14 -0.46
N ALA A 131 16.54 -6.48 -1.70
CA ALA A 131 17.42 -7.57 -2.05
C ALA A 131 18.77 -7.59 -1.29
N PRO A 132 19.42 -8.77 -1.18
CA PRO A 132 20.75 -8.92 -0.59
C PRO A 132 21.75 -7.88 -1.11
N LYS A 133 22.75 -7.54 -0.28
CA LYS A 133 23.78 -6.54 -0.61
C LYS A 133 24.36 -6.78 -2.00
N GLY A 134 24.30 -5.78 -2.87
CA GLY A 134 24.81 -5.83 -4.23
C GLY A 134 23.76 -6.11 -5.31
N MET A 135 22.53 -6.47 -4.94
CA MET A 135 21.42 -6.54 -5.89
C MET A 135 20.76 -5.17 -6.07
N ARG A 136 20.41 -4.84 -7.31
CA ARG A 136 19.69 -3.61 -7.66
C ARG A 136 18.22 -3.94 -7.91
N GLY A 137 17.31 -3.24 -7.25
CA GLY A 137 15.87 -3.46 -7.37
C GLY A 137 15.12 -2.86 -6.20
N GLN A 138 13.85 -2.51 -6.40
CA GLN A 138 13.06 -1.77 -5.43
C GLN A 138 11.58 -2.12 -5.54
N TRP A 139 10.86 -1.97 -4.43
CA TRP A 139 9.41 -2.07 -4.38
C TRP A 139 8.80 -0.68 -4.31
N GLU A 140 7.65 -0.51 -4.96
CA GLU A 140 6.83 0.69 -4.76
C GLU A 140 6.41 0.80 -3.28
N ARG A 141 6.39 2.02 -2.76
CA ARG A 141 6.02 2.28 -1.38
C ARG A 141 4.54 2.65 -1.29
N ALA A 142 3.73 1.75 -0.73
CA ALA A 142 2.34 2.01 -0.36
C ALA A 142 2.20 3.06 0.78
N ILE A 143 0.97 3.61 0.91
CA ILE A 143 0.60 4.46 2.06
C ILE A 143 0.58 3.60 3.33
N SER A 144 -0.20 2.51 3.32
CA SER A 144 -0.20 1.51 4.37
C SER A 144 0.91 0.48 4.16
N ILE A 145 1.67 0.11 5.19
CA ILE A 145 2.70 -0.94 5.09
C ILE A 145 2.84 -1.76 6.37
N HIS A 146 3.22 -3.03 6.26
CA HIS A 146 3.44 -3.99 7.36
C HIS A 146 4.27 -3.52 8.56
N ARG A 147 5.19 -2.55 8.40
CA ARG A 147 6.01 -2.02 9.51
C ARG A 147 5.44 -0.75 10.15
N SER A 148 4.22 -0.35 9.80
CA SER A 148 3.52 0.73 10.49
C SER A 148 3.07 0.24 11.86
N SER A 149 3.62 0.81 12.93
CA SER A 149 3.28 0.39 14.29
C SER A 149 1.94 0.92 14.78
N TRP A 150 1.50 2.06 14.25
CA TRP A 150 0.22 2.69 14.56
C TRP A 150 -0.08 3.78 13.53
N SER A 151 -1.32 4.23 13.49
CA SER A 151 -1.76 5.38 12.71
C SER A 151 -2.92 6.08 13.43
N TYR A 152 -3.18 7.33 13.08
CA TYR A 152 -4.22 8.09 13.73
C TYR A 152 -4.81 9.16 12.82
N VAL A 153 -6.06 9.54 13.11
CA VAL A 153 -6.74 10.69 12.51
C VAL A 153 -7.16 11.63 13.63
N LEU A 154 -6.70 12.88 13.57
CA LEU A 154 -7.11 13.93 14.51
C LEU A 154 -8.26 14.73 13.91
N GLU A 155 -9.44 14.57 14.49
CA GLU A 155 -10.61 15.36 14.14
C GLU A 155 -10.70 16.57 15.08
N ALA A 156 -10.04 17.66 14.67
CA ALA A 156 -10.09 18.92 15.41
C ALA A 156 -11.47 19.58 15.24
N LYS A 157 -12.18 19.79 16.35
CA LYS A 157 -13.48 20.47 16.37
C LYS A 157 -13.38 21.75 17.22
N PRO A 158 -13.01 22.92 16.65
CA PRO A 158 -12.77 24.15 17.44
C PRO A 158 -13.97 24.63 18.26
N ALA A 159 -15.19 24.35 17.79
CA ALA A 159 -16.44 24.68 18.49
C ALA A 159 -17.05 23.46 19.22
N GLY A 160 -16.35 22.33 19.24
CA GLY A 160 -16.78 21.08 19.83
C GLY A 160 -15.66 20.42 20.61
N ARG A 161 -15.71 19.10 20.72
CA ARG A 161 -14.67 18.32 21.41
C ARG A 161 -13.91 17.50 20.38
N SER A 162 -12.61 17.76 20.28
CA SER A 162 -11.75 17.06 19.33
C SER A 162 -11.66 15.57 19.66
N VAL A 163 -11.61 14.74 18.61
CA VAL A 163 -11.52 13.27 18.74
C VAL A 163 -10.26 12.80 18.01
N THR A 164 -9.46 12.01 18.72
CA THR A 164 -8.35 11.23 18.17
C THR A 164 -8.86 9.84 17.85
N TRP A 165 -8.77 9.45 16.58
CA TRP A 165 -9.07 8.12 16.12
C TRP A 165 -7.76 7.34 16.00
N LEU A 166 -7.49 6.41 16.91
CA LEU A 166 -6.23 5.67 16.98
C LEU A 166 -6.41 4.24 16.46
N GLY A 167 -5.54 3.83 15.54
CA GLY A 167 -5.45 2.45 15.07
C GLY A 167 -4.06 1.89 15.34
N TYR A 168 -3.99 0.73 16.01
CA TYR A 168 -2.71 0.04 16.23
C TYR A 168 -2.34 -0.86 15.07
N ASP A 169 -1.02 -1.00 14.88
CA ASP A 169 -0.40 -1.72 13.78
C ASP A 169 -0.75 -1.14 12.40
N SER A 170 -0.60 -1.94 11.34
CA SER A 170 -0.75 -1.45 9.97
C SER A 170 -2.20 -1.04 9.68
N PRO A 171 -2.44 0.14 9.09
CA PRO A 171 -3.79 0.66 8.89
C PRO A 171 -4.73 -0.30 8.14
N HIS A 172 -4.19 -1.07 7.20
CA HIS A 172 -4.97 -1.95 6.32
C HIS A 172 -5.78 -3.01 7.07
N GLY A 173 -5.36 -3.46 8.25
CA GLY A 173 -6.15 -4.38 9.08
C GLY A 173 -6.30 -3.93 10.53
N THR A 174 -6.33 -2.61 10.77
CA THR A 174 -6.70 -2.03 12.06
C THR A 174 -8.14 -1.52 12.08
N ALA A 175 -8.70 -1.38 13.28
CA ALA A 175 -9.91 -0.61 13.56
C ALA A 175 -9.54 0.67 14.31
N TYR A 176 -10.06 1.82 13.88
CA TYR A 176 -9.79 3.10 14.54
C TYR A 176 -10.72 3.30 15.75
N LEU A 177 -10.13 3.38 16.95
CA LEU A 177 -10.83 3.58 18.22
C LEU A 177 -10.81 5.07 18.64
N PRO A 178 -11.94 5.63 19.12
CA PRO A 178 -12.04 7.06 19.43
C PRO A 178 -11.55 7.38 20.85
N PHE A 179 -10.79 8.45 20.99
CA PHE A 179 -10.34 9.05 22.26
C PHE A 179 -10.57 10.57 22.22
N PHE A 180 -11.11 11.17 23.27
CA PHE A 180 -11.31 12.62 23.30
C PHE A 180 -10.00 13.37 23.60
N GLY A 181 -9.73 14.46 22.89
CA GLY A 181 -8.48 15.20 23.00
C GLY A 181 -8.27 15.92 24.35
N ALA A 182 -9.37 16.28 25.03
CA ALA A 182 -9.35 16.86 26.38
C ALA A 182 -9.68 15.79 27.45
N ALA A 183 -9.15 14.58 27.28
CA ALA A 183 -9.36 13.49 28.23
C ALA A 183 -8.82 13.85 29.62
N THR A 184 -9.53 13.41 30.67
CA THR A 184 -9.16 13.70 32.07
C THR A 184 -8.19 12.69 32.67
N ARG A 185 -7.94 11.58 31.98
CA ARG A 185 -6.98 10.53 32.33
C ARG A 185 -6.46 9.83 31.06
N GLY A 186 -5.42 9.02 31.23
CA GLY A 186 -4.86 8.21 30.15
C GLY A 186 -5.84 7.18 29.57
N ALA A 187 -5.48 6.60 28.43
CA ALA A 187 -6.17 5.46 27.82
C ALA A 187 -6.17 4.23 28.76
N PRO A 188 -6.93 3.16 28.46
CA PRO A 188 -6.87 1.91 29.23
C PRO A 188 -5.45 1.34 29.35
N GLU A 189 -5.22 0.51 30.38
CA GLU A 189 -3.87 0.00 30.76
C GLU A 189 -3.12 -0.63 29.59
N ASP A 190 -3.81 -1.43 28.78
CA ASP A 190 -3.25 -2.12 27.62
C ASP A 190 -2.73 -1.19 26.49
N PHE A 191 -3.14 0.08 26.45
CA PHE A 191 -2.61 1.09 25.51
C PHE A 191 -1.26 1.69 25.96
N HIS A 192 -0.87 1.49 27.22
CA HIS A 192 0.38 2.03 27.78
C HIS A 192 1.18 1.02 28.62
N SER A 193 0.75 -0.24 28.62
CA SER A 193 1.42 -1.36 29.27
C SER A 193 2.83 -1.58 28.71
N HIS A 194 3.78 -1.80 29.62
CA HIS A 194 5.15 -2.20 29.30
C HIS A 194 5.37 -3.71 29.38
N GLU A 195 4.31 -4.49 29.60
CA GLU A 195 4.41 -5.95 29.69
C GLU A 195 4.61 -6.65 28.33
N GLY A 196 4.46 -5.90 27.23
CA GLY A 196 4.79 -6.30 25.87
C GLY A 196 5.59 -5.22 25.14
N VAL A 197 6.50 -5.64 24.27
CA VAL A 197 7.21 -4.81 23.30
C VAL A 197 7.25 -5.57 21.98
N MET A 198 7.59 -4.96 20.85
CA MET A 198 7.58 -5.67 19.55
C MET A 198 8.42 -6.97 19.54
N SER A 199 9.43 -7.09 20.42
CA SER A 199 10.26 -8.29 20.57
C SER A 199 9.75 -9.31 21.60
N LYS A 200 8.69 -9.01 22.34
CA LYS A 200 8.10 -9.88 23.38
C LYS A 200 6.58 -9.82 23.33
N PHE A 201 5.98 -10.92 22.88
CA PHE A 201 4.54 -11.09 22.85
C PHE A 201 3.89 -10.87 24.22
N SER A 202 2.74 -10.19 24.23
CA SER A 202 1.91 -10.02 25.43
C SER A 202 0.46 -9.74 25.05
N THR A 203 -0.48 -10.45 25.67
CA THR A 203 -1.91 -10.14 25.56
C THR A 203 -2.32 -8.89 26.35
N LYS A 204 -1.42 -8.38 27.20
CA LYS A 204 -1.64 -7.19 28.03
C LYS A 204 -1.23 -5.88 27.36
N ALA A 205 -0.80 -5.93 26.09
CA ALA A 205 -0.55 -4.74 25.29
C ALA A 205 -1.45 -4.79 24.04
N ALA A 206 -2.33 -3.80 23.90
CA ALA A 206 -3.39 -3.76 22.89
C ALA A 206 -2.85 -3.91 21.46
N TRP A 207 -1.65 -3.38 21.21
CA TRP A 207 -0.96 -3.47 19.91
C TRP A 207 -0.89 -4.91 19.37
N TRP A 208 -0.65 -5.90 20.24
CA TRP A 208 -0.50 -7.29 19.81
C TRP A 208 -1.79 -7.89 19.22
N ALA A 209 -2.97 -7.46 19.69
CA ALA A 209 -4.24 -7.94 19.14
C ALA A 209 -4.36 -7.59 17.64
N PHE A 210 -4.03 -6.34 17.30
CA PHE A 210 -4.07 -5.85 15.92
C PHE A 210 -2.94 -6.42 15.08
N ASN A 211 -1.73 -6.48 15.64
CA ASN A 211 -0.57 -7.03 14.93
C ASN A 211 -0.74 -8.50 14.56
N VAL A 212 -1.28 -9.34 15.45
CA VAL A 212 -1.56 -10.76 15.15
C VAL A 212 -2.54 -10.89 13.98
N VAL A 213 -3.61 -10.09 13.95
CA VAL A 213 -4.59 -10.10 12.85
C VAL A 213 -3.97 -9.67 11.53
N ASN A 214 -3.14 -8.62 11.52
CA ASN A 214 -2.44 -8.18 10.31
C ASN A 214 -1.46 -9.22 9.80
N GLN A 215 -0.62 -9.79 10.67
CA GLN A 215 0.30 -10.87 10.28
C GLN A 215 -0.44 -12.09 9.74
N TYR A 216 -1.57 -12.45 10.35
CA TYR A 216 -2.36 -13.57 9.89
C TYR A 216 -3.04 -13.30 8.53
N SER A 217 -3.42 -12.04 8.28
CA SER A 217 -3.97 -11.63 7.00
C SER A 217 -3.00 -11.82 5.84
N ASP A 218 -1.69 -11.74 6.07
CA ASP A 218 -0.69 -11.92 5.00
C ASP A 218 -0.69 -13.34 4.38
N LEU A 219 -1.23 -14.35 5.07
CA LEU A 219 -1.34 -15.72 4.54
C LEU A 219 -2.22 -15.79 3.29
N ASN A 220 -3.34 -15.07 3.30
CA ASN A 220 -4.20 -14.88 2.14
C ASN A 220 -4.85 -13.49 2.25
N PHE A 221 -4.11 -12.47 1.80
CA PHE A 221 -4.48 -11.08 2.01
C PHE A 221 -5.86 -10.76 1.43
N ALA A 222 -6.13 -11.13 0.18
CA ALA A 222 -7.40 -10.83 -0.46
C ALA A 222 -8.61 -11.41 0.31
N LEU A 223 -8.51 -12.64 0.79
CA LEU A 223 -9.62 -13.31 1.49
C LEU A 223 -9.72 -12.87 2.96
N ILE A 224 -8.63 -13.01 3.71
CA ILE A 224 -8.63 -12.79 5.17
C ILE A 224 -8.75 -11.30 5.47
N ASN A 225 -8.04 -10.43 4.73
CA ASN A 225 -8.14 -9.00 4.97
C ASN A 225 -9.55 -8.49 4.66
N ALA A 226 -10.28 -9.07 3.69
CA ALA A 226 -11.66 -8.66 3.43
C ALA A 226 -12.57 -8.81 4.68
N ASP A 227 -12.45 -9.93 5.40
CA ASP A 227 -13.15 -10.13 6.68
C ASP A 227 -12.67 -9.14 7.75
N VAL A 228 -11.35 -8.92 7.85
CA VAL A 228 -10.77 -7.94 8.78
C VAL A 228 -11.27 -6.52 8.50
N ARG A 229 -11.36 -6.12 7.22
CA ARG A 229 -11.92 -4.84 6.79
C ARG A 229 -13.38 -4.72 7.18
N ALA A 230 -14.17 -5.78 7.00
CA ALA A 230 -15.58 -5.79 7.36
C ALA A 230 -15.77 -5.64 8.88
N LYS A 231 -15.00 -6.38 9.68
CA LYS A 231 -15.00 -6.28 11.15
C LYS A 231 -14.57 -4.89 11.63
N ALA A 232 -13.47 -4.36 11.09
CA ALA A 232 -13.02 -3.00 11.40
C ALA A 232 -14.07 -1.95 11.08
N THR A 233 -14.73 -2.07 9.93
CA THR A 233 -15.80 -1.15 9.50
C THR A 233 -16.97 -1.17 10.49
N GLY A 234 -17.40 -2.35 10.94
CA GLY A 234 -18.45 -2.47 11.94
C GLY A 234 -18.11 -1.78 13.26
N ILE A 235 -16.87 -1.96 13.74
CA ILE A 235 -16.38 -1.28 14.95
C ILE A 235 -16.32 0.24 14.76
N GLU A 236 -15.88 0.72 13.59
CA GLU A 236 -15.78 2.14 13.27
C GLU A 236 -17.15 2.81 13.12
N ASP A 237 -18.15 2.11 12.57
CA ASP A 237 -19.54 2.56 12.52
C ASP A 237 -20.13 2.69 13.94
N GLU A 238 -19.91 1.68 14.78
CA GLU A 238 -20.33 1.69 16.18
C GLU A 238 -19.65 2.81 16.98
N ALA A 239 -18.35 3.01 16.76
CA ALA A 239 -17.57 4.07 17.37
C ALA A 239 -18.08 5.46 16.98
N ALA A 240 -18.37 5.69 15.70
CA ALA A 240 -18.92 6.96 15.22
C ALA A 240 -20.30 7.26 15.84
N ALA A 241 -21.19 6.26 15.89
CA ALA A 241 -22.49 6.40 16.54
C ALA A 241 -22.35 6.68 18.05
N SER A 242 -21.42 5.99 18.69
CA SER A 242 -21.14 6.12 20.12
C SER A 242 -20.57 7.50 20.47
N VAL A 243 -19.62 8.02 19.69
CA VAL A 243 -19.09 9.39 19.86
C VAL A 243 -20.23 10.41 19.81
N ALA A 244 -21.13 10.32 18.82
CA ALA A 244 -22.27 11.22 18.72
C ALA A 244 -23.23 11.12 19.92
N ALA A 245 -23.48 9.90 20.41
CA ALA A 245 -24.32 9.65 21.57
C ALA A 245 -23.70 10.20 22.87
N TRP A 246 -22.41 9.98 23.10
CA TRP A 246 -21.71 10.48 24.29
C TRP A 246 -21.56 12.00 24.26
N GLU A 247 -21.30 12.61 23.10
CA GLU A 247 -21.32 14.06 22.94
C GLU A 247 -22.71 14.64 23.26
N ALA A 248 -23.79 13.91 22.97
CA ALA A 248 -25.14 14.29 23.34
C ALA A 248 -25.40 14.18 24.85
N GLU A 249 -24.97 13.08 25.47
CA GLU A 249 -25.04 12.87 26.92
C GLU A 249 -24.27 13.97 27.67
N ALA A 250 -23.07 14.31 27.20
CA ALA A 250 -22.21 15.34 27.78
C ALA A 250 -22.80 16.75 27.76
N ARG A 251 -23.78 17.04 26.89
CA ARG A 251 -24.51 18.34 26.92
C ARG A 251 -25.40 18.49 28.16
N GLY A 252 -25.79 17.38 28.78
CA GLY A 252 -26.57 17.37 30.02
C GLY A 252 -25.72 17.37 31.29
N ALA A 253 -24.39 17.41 31.18
CA ALA A 253 -23.50 17.39 32.34
C ALA A 253 -23.58 18.68 33.16
N ALA A 254 -23.34 18.58 34.46
CA ALA A 254 -23.45 19.71 35.39
C ALA A 254 -22.45 20.85 35.10
N ASN A 255 -21.27 20.51 34.57
CA ASN A 255 -20.22 21.45 34.16
C ASN A 255 -19.25 20.77 33.18
N GLU A 256 -18.30 21.53 32.63
CA GLU A 256 -17.35 21.01 31.64
C GLU A 256 -16.46 19.89 32.20
N SER A 257 -16.05 19.96 33.48
CA SER A 257 -15.25 18.90 34.10
C SER A 257 -16.01 17.58 34.14
N ALA A 258 -17.28 17.60 34.53
CA ALA A 258 -18.15 16.42 34.52
C ALA A 258 -18.39 15.89 33.10
N ALA A 259 -18.49 16.78 32.10
CA ALA A 259 -18.61 16.39 30.69
C ALA A 259 -17.34 15.65 30.21
N LEU A 260 -16.16 16.19 30.49
CA LEU A 260 -14.89 15.58 30.08
C LEU A 260 -14.64 14.24 30.78
N GLU A 261 -14.98 14.13 32.07
CA GLU A 261 -14.92 12.85 32.80
C GLU A 261 -15.81 11.79 32.18
N LEU A 262 -17.05 12.15 31.83
CA LEU A 262 -18.00 11.24 31.19
C LEU A 262 -17.46 10.76 29.85
N LEU A 263 -17.02 11.68 29.00
CA LEU A 263 -16.50 11.35 27.67
C LEU A 263 -15.25 10.47 27.75
N THR A 264 -14.34 10.78 28.66
CA THR A 264 -13.14 9.97 28.92
C THR A 264 -13.51 8.56 29.39
N ALA A 265 -14.48 8.45 30.30
CA ALA A 265 -14.96 7.16 30.78
C ALA A 265 -15.58 6.32 29.66
N ARG A 266 -16.44 6.94 28.84
CA ARG A 266 -17.11 6.28 27.72
C ARG A 266 -16.12 5.81 26.66
N SER A 267 -15.20 6.68 26.22
CA SER A 267 -14.21 6.32 25.21
C SER A 267 -13.27 5.23 25.68
N ASN A 268 -12.80 5.28 26.94
CA ASN A 268 -11.91 4.27 27.48
C ASN A 268 -12.61 2.92 27.64
N ALA A 269 -13.86 2.89 28.15
CA ALA A 269 -14.62 1.66 28.27
C ALA A 269 -14.89 1.02 26.90
N PHE A 270 -15.17 1.83 25.88
CA PHE A 270 -15.30 1.34 24.51
C PHE A 270 -14.00 0.77 23.97
N ALA A 271 -12.89 1.48 24.11
CA ALA A 271 -11.58 1.02 23.63
C ALA A 271 -11.17 -0.32 24.26
N ASP A 272 -11.29 -0.44 25.58
CA ASP A 272 -11.01 -1.69 26.32
C ASP A 272 -11.87 -2.86 25.84
N ALA A 273 -13.19 -2.64 25.70
CA ALA A 273 -14.09 -3.65 25.18
C ALA A 273 -13.73 -4.09 23.75
N LYS A 274 -13.34 -3.14 22.88
CA LYS A 274 -12.97 -3.45 21.49
C LYS A 274 -11.63 -4.14 21.36
N VAL A 275 -10.67 -3.93 22.25
CA VAL A 275 -9.44 -4.72 22.28
C VAL A 275 -9.75 -6.18 22.65
N HIS A 276 -10.57 -6.42 23.66
CA HIS A 276 -11.02 -7.78 24.01
C HIS A 276 -11.78 -8.44 22.85
N GLU A 277 -12.71 -7.73 22.22
CA GLU A 277 -13.43 -8.21 21.05
C GLU A 277 -12.50 -8.53 19.86
N TRP A 278 -11.41 -7.77 19.70
CA TRP A 278 -10.42 -8.01 18.64
C TRP A 278 -9.55 -9.23 18.92
N TRP A 279 -9.24 -9.55 20.19
CA TRP A 279 -8.59 -10.80 20.56
C TRP A 279 -9.45 -12.02 20.24
N ASP A 280 -10.73 -11.99 20.63
CA ASP A 280 -11.68 -13.06 20.30
C ASP A 280 -11.79 -13.24 18.78
N TYR A 281 -11.81 -12.13 18.05
CA TYR A 281 -11.81 -12.15 16.59
C TYR A 281 -10.53 -12.78 16.02
N ALA A 282 -9.35 -12.44 16.56
CA ALA A 282 -8.09 -13.06 16.13
C ALA A 282 -8.11 -14.58 16.26
N PHE A 283 -8.59 -15.11 17.39
CA PHE A 283 -8.74 -16.55 17.57
C PHE A 283 -9.77 -17.16 16.62
N SER A 284 -10.86 -16.45 16.31
CA SER A 284 -11.84 -16.90 15.33
C SER A 284 -11.24 -17.03 13.93
N LEU A 285 -10.30 -16.15 13.54
CA LEU A 285 -9.60 -16.25 12.27
C LEU A 285 -8.73 -17.51 12.19
N PHE A 286 -8.08 -17.90 13.30
CA PHE A 286 -7.27 -19.12 13.36
C PHE A 286 -8.12 -20.38 13.13
N ALA A 287 -9.33 -20.40 13.68
CA ALA A 287 -10.27 -21.49 13.49
C ALA A 287 -10.84 -21.49 12.06
N LYS A 288 -11.19 -20.31 11.53
CA LYS A 288 -11.82 -20.17 10.21
C LYS A 288 -10.86 -20.41 9.04
N PHE A 289 -9.61 -19.96 9.11
CA PHE A 289 -8.69 -19.92 7.97
C PHE A 289 -7.42 -20.77 8.18
N GLY A 290 -7.56 -22.05 8.50
CA GLY A 290 -6.41 -22.97 8.61
C GLY A 290 -6.14 -23.75 7.33
N ARG A 291 -4.89 -24.21 7.10
CA ARG A 291 -4.57 -25.30 6.14
C ARG A 291 -5.06 -25.11 4.70
N TYR A 292 -5.08 -23.88 4.17
CA TYR A 292 -5.70 -23.57 2.87
C TYR A 292 -7.18 -23.98 2.79
N THR A 293 -7.91 -23.92 3.90
CA THR A 293 -9.38 -24.09 3.94
C THR A 293 -10.06 -22.86 4.53
N VAL A 294 -11.34 -22.71 4.23
CA VAL A 294 -12.29 -21.86 4.95
C VAL A 294 -13.25 -22.79 5.67
N THR A 295 -13.19 -22.79 7.00
CA THR A 295 -14.02 -23.65 7.85
C THR A 295 -15.19 -22.82 8.41
N SER A 296 -16.41 -23.24 8.08
CA SER A 296 -17.66 -22.60 8.49
C SER A 296 -18.41 -23.38 9.58
N ASN A 297 -18.23 -24.70 9.66
CA ASN A 297 -18.79 -25.58 10.69
C ASN A 297 -18.17 -27.00 10.60
N GLU A 298 -18.57 -27.89 11.52
CA GLU A 298 -18.05 -29.27 11.64
C GLU A 298 -18.76 -30.31 10.74
N THR A 299 -19.57 -29.87 9.77
CA THR A 299 -20.23 -30.80 8.84
C THR A 299 -19.30 -31.21 7.71
N ALA A 300 -19.63 -32.28 6.98
CA ALA A 300 -18.85 -32.73 5.83
C ALA A 300 -18.73 -31.68 4.70
N SER A 301 -19.63 -30.69 4.65
CA SER A 301 -19.60 -29.55 3.72
C SER A 301 -19.21 -28.24 4.41
N GLY A 302 -18.69 -28.31 5.63
CA GLY A 302 -18.29 -27.17 6.44
C GLY A 302 -16.92 -26.61 6.10
N GLU A 303 -16.13 -27.33 5.29
CA GLU A 303 -14.81 -26.89 4.83
C GLU A 303 -14.80 -26.68 3.31
N GLU A 304 -14.27 -25.53 2.88
CA GLU A 304 -14.01 -25.21 1.48
C GLU A 304 -12.51 -25.00 1.27
N LEU A 305 -11.92 -25.65 0.26
CA LEU A 305 -10.50 -25.44 -0.09
C LEU A 305 -10.30 -24.07 -0.74
N GLN A 306 -9.35 -23.32 -0.22
CA GLN A 306 -8.83 -22.11 -0.86
C GLN A 306 -8.11 -22.51 -2.14
N GLN A 307 -8.62 -22.04 -3.28
CA GLN A 307 -8.04 -22.33 -4.58
C GLN A 307 -7.05 -21.24 -4.99
N TYR A 308 -5.92 -21.65 -5.56
CA TYR A 308 -5.07 -20.71 -6.28
C TYR A 308 -5.79 -20.20 -7.53
N PRO A 309 -5.63 -18.91 -7.88
CA PRO A 309 -6.28 -18.38 -9.06
C PRO A 309 -5.64 -18.94 -10.33
N ALA A 310 -6.46 -19.18 -11.36
CA ALA A 310 -6.04 -19.80 -12.61
C ALA A 310 -4.85 -19.09 -13.27
N TRP A 311 -4.84 -17.75 -13.27
CA TRP A 311 -3.75 -16.98 -13.86
C TRP A 311 -2.39 -17.25 -13.20
N TRP A 312 -2.37 -17.55 -11.90
CA TRP A 312 -1.14 -17.78 -11.15
C TRP A 312 -0.63 -19.21 -11.37
N VAL A 313 -1.50 -20.22 -11.29
CA VAL A 313 -1.08 -21.62 -11.53
C VAL A 313 -0.73 -21.92 -12.99
N LEU A 314 -1.26 -21.14 -13.94
CA LEU A 314 -0.92 -21.25 -15.36
C LEU A 314 0.31 -20.43 -15.74
N SER A 315 0.83 -19.58 -14.85
CA SER A 315 2.06 -18.82 -15.11
C SER A 315 3.27 -19.77 -15.19
N PRO A 316 4.09 -19.71 -16.26
CA PRO A 316 5.31 -20.48 -16.37
C PRO A 316 6.31 -20.20 -15.24
N GLU A 317 6.31 -18.99 -14.69
CA GLU A 317 7.16 -18.54 -13.58
C GLU A 317 6.85 -19.25 -12.27
N VAL A 318 5.59 -19.64 -12.06
CA VAL A 318 5.14 -20.42 -10.89
C VAL A 318 5.50 -21.89 -11.01
N GLY A 319 5.53 -22.42 -12.24
CA GLY A 319 5.99 -23.78 -12.51
C GLY A 319 4.94 -24.88 -12.31
N PHE A 320 3.71 -24.55 -11.89
CA PHE A 320 2.66 -25.56 -11.66
C PHE A 320 2.21 -26.23 -12.97
N ALA A 321 1.82 -25.45 -13.98
CA ALA A 321 1.41 -25.98 -15.27
C ALA A 321 2.57 -26.55 -16.11
N THR A 322 3.81 -26.24 -15.75
CA THR A 322 5.02 -26.69 -16.45
C THR A 322 5.81 -27.74 -15.65
N TRP A 323 5.16 -28.35 -14.64
CA TRP A 323 5.80 -29.35 -13.79
C TRP A 323 6.28 -30.55 -14.60
N ALA A 324 7.52 -30.96 -14.36
CA ALA A 324 8.14 -32.11 -15.03
C ALA A 324 8.90 -32.98 -14.01
N PRO A 325 8.94 -34.31 -14.21
CA PRO A 325 9.60 -35.23 -13.28
C PRO A 325 11.14 -35.13 -13.27
N ARG A 326 11.74 -34.26 -14.09
CA ARG A 326 13.19 -34.02 -14.18
C ARG A 326 13.44 -32.52 -14.31
N GLY A 327 14.42 -31.98 -13.58
CA GLY A 327 14.83 -30.57 -13.62
C GLY A 327 15.21 -30.06 -12.23
N PRO A 328 15.85 -28.90 -12.10
CA PRO A 328 16.38 -28.46 -10.81
C PRO A 328 15.29 -28.11 -9.78
N TYR A 329 14.07 -27.73 -10.21
CA TYR A 329 12.97 -27.29 -9.32
C TYR A 329 11.55 -27.68 -9.79
N HIS A 330 11.44 -28.63 -10.73
CA HIS A 330 10.20 -29.19 -11.31
C HIS A 330 9.11 -28.18 -11.72
N GLY A 331 9.58 -27.09 -12.33
CA GLY A 331 9.08 -26.28 -13.46
C GLY A 331 10.22 -25.30 -13.76
N VAL A 332 10.85 -25.15 -14.95
CA VAL A 332 10.48 -25.34 -16.36
C VAL A 332 11.67 -26.00 -17.13
N VAL A 333 11.45 -26.51 -18.36
CA VAL A 333 12.42 -26.24 -19.46
C VAL A 333 11.67 -25.72 -20.68
N ILE A 334 11.93 -24.47 -21.04
CA ILE A 334 11.49 -23.86 -22.29
C ILE A 334 12.66 -23.97 -23.27
N ASP A 335 12.52 -24.82 -24.29
CA ASP A 335 13.21 -24.65 -25.58
C ASP A 335 12.14 -24.24 -26.60
N VAL A 336 12.18 -23.00 -27.09
CA VAL A 336 11.36 -22.60 -28.23
C VAL A 336 12.25 -22.18 -29.40
N PRO A 337 12.36 -23.00 -30.46
CA PRO A 337 12.36 -22.47 -31.81
C PRO A 337 10.89 -22.26 -32.20
N TRP A 338 10.53 -20.99 -32.38
CA TRP A 338 9.17 -20.56 -32.64
C TRP A 338 8.48 -21.37 -33.76
N SER A 339 7.35 -21.98 -33.44
CA SER A 339 6.13 -21.93 -34.26
C SER A 339 5.04 -22.68 -33.52
N LEU A 340 3.85 -22.07 -33.44
CA LEU A 340 2.60 -22.67 -32.98
C LEU A 340 2.39 -22.72 -31.46
N SER A 341 2.15 -21.56 -30.85
CA SER A 341 1.21 -21.47 -29.72
C SER A 341 0.53 -20.10 -29.70
N ALA A 342 -0.16 -19.79 -30.81
CA ALA A 342 -1.20 -18.77 -30.87
C ALA A 342 -2.11 -19.04 -32.07
N ALA A 343 -2.90 -20.10 -31.96
CA ALA A 343 -4.15 -20.20 -32.70
C ALA A 343 -5.23 -20.64 -31.72
N ALA A 344 -5.40 -19.86 -30.66
CA ALA A 344 -6.67 -19.82 -29.99
C ALA A 344 -7.68 -19.14 -30.93
N ALA A 345 -8.79 -19.81 -31.19
CA ALA A 345 -10.08 -19.20 -31.47
C ALA A 345 -10.14 -18.21 -32.67
N SER A 346 -10.30 -18.74 -33.88
CA SER A 346 -11.32 -18.30 -34.86
C SER A 346 -11.09 -19.02 -36.18
N GLY A 347 -12.18 -19.56 -36.76
CA GLY A 347 -12.15 -20.41 -37.94
C GLY A 347 -11.73 -19.68 -39.22
N VAL A 348 -10.43 -19.53 -39.44
CA VAL A 348 -9.86 -19.02 -40.68
C VAL A 348 -8.93 -20.08 -41.26
N GLY A 349 -9.18 -20.50 -42.50
CA GLY A 349 -8.54 -21.65 -43.14
C GLY A 349 -7.01 -21.52 -43.23
N ALA A 350 -6.32 -22.64 -43.01
CA ALA A 350 -4.86 -22.77 -42.89
C ALA A 350 -4.04 -22.10 -44.03
N TRP A 351 -4.63 -21.93 -45.22
CA TRP A 351 -3.98 -21.29 -46.36
C TRP A 351 -3.85 -19.77 -46.26
N GLN A 352 -4.78 -19.08 -45.57
CA GLN A 352 -4.71 -17.62 -45.41
C GLN A 352 -3.69 -17.21 -44.33
N LEU A 353 -3.49 -18.06 -43.33
CA LEU A 353 -2.44 -17.90 -42.31
C LEU A 353 -1.03 -18.08 -42.88
N ALA A 354 -0.83 -19.01 -43.82
CA ALA A 354 0.48 -19.24 -44.44
C ALA A 354 0.97 -18.04 -45.27
N LEU A 355 0.08 -17.38 -46.01
CA LEU A 355 0.38 -16.19 -46.81
C LEU A 355 0.65 -14.95 -45.93
N ALA A 356 -0.10 -14.78 -44.83
CA ALA A 356 0.13 -13.68 -43.89
C ALA A 356 1.46 -13.84 -43.13
N LEU A 357 1.81 -15.07 -42.73
CA LEU A 357 3.07 -15.37 -42.04
C LEU A 357 4.29 -15.20 -42.95
N ALA A 358 4.20 -15.61 -44.22
CA ALA A 358 5.27 -15.40 -45.19
C ALA A 358 5.54 -13.90 -45.46
N SER A 359 4.47 -13.09 -45.49
CA SER A 359 4.56 -11.64 -45.69
C SER A 359 5.14 -10.92 -44.46
N ALA A 360 4.76 -11.36 -43.25
CA ALA A 360 5.25 -10.82 -41.99
C ALA A 360 6.73 -11.17 -41.72
N LEU A 361 7.19 -12.36 -42.12
CA LEU A 361 8.60 -12.80 -41.99
C LEU A 361 9.56 -11.97 -42.84
N VAL A 362 9.16 -11.58 -44.06
CA VAL A 362 10.00 -10.76 -44.94
C VAL A 362 10.10 -9.31 -44.44
N LEU A 363 9.02 -8.77 -43.86
CA LEU A 363 9.02 -7.43 -43.26
C LEU A 363 9.78 -7.38 -41.93
N THR A 364 9.66 -8.39 -41.07
CA THR A 364 10.33 -8.43 -39.76
C THR A 364 11.82 -8.73 -39.87
N ALA A 365 12.25 -9.59 -40.79
CA ALA A 365 13.67 -9.84 -41.03
C ALA A 365 14.37 -8.61 -41.65
N GLY A 366 13.69 -7.89 -42.54
CA GLY A 366 14.21 -6.66 -43.15
C GLY A 366 14.34 -5.49 -42.17
N VAL A 367 13.30 -5.23 -41.36
CA VAL A 367 13.30 -4.16 -40.36
C VAL A 367 14.22 -4.51 -39.19
N GLY A 368 14.27 -5.77 -38.76
CA GLY A 368 15.16 -6.25 -37.70
C GLY A 368 16.64 -6.12 -38.06
N ALA A 369 17.03 -6.42 -39.30
CA ALA A 369 18.42 -6.28 -39.75
C ALA A 369 18.86 -4.80 -39.84
N VAL A 370 17.95 -3.90 -40.24
CA VAL A 370 18.21 -2.45 -40.28
C VAL A 370 18.24 -1.86 -38.86
N ALA A 371 17.33 -2.26 -37.97
CA ALA A 371 17.29 -1.83 -36.58
C ALA A 371 18.48 -2.38 -35.77
N TYR A 372 18.92 -3.61 -36.02
CA TYR A 372 20.12 -4.18 -35.40
C TYR A 372 21.39 -3.45 -35.85
N ARG A 373 21.53 -3.13 -37.15
CA ARG A 373 22.67 -2.34 -37.64
C ARG A 373 22.64 -0.89 -37.16
N ALA A 374 21.46 -0.27 -37.07
CA ALA A 374 21.29 1.06 -36.47
C ALA A 374 21.56 1.03 -34.95
N GLY A 375 21.16 -0.03 -34.26
CA GLY A 375 21.37 -0.24 -32.82
C GLY A 375 22.83 -0.54 -32.46
N VAL A 376 23.55 -1.32 -33.26
CA VAL A 376 25.00 -1.55 -33.08
C VAL A 376 25.80 -0.28 -33.40
N SER A 377 25.35 0.51 -34.38
CA SER A 377 25.91 1.84 -34.68
C SER A 377 25.64 2.87 -33.57
N ALA A 378 24.50 2.80 -32.88
CA ALA A 378 24.13 3.73 -31.81
C ALA A 378 24.62 3.29 -30.42
N GLY A 379 24.74 1.98 -30.19
CA GLY A 379 25.18 1.36 -28.93
C GLY A 379 26.68 1.50 -28.65
N SER A 380 27.49 1.90 -29.65
CA SER A 380 28.87 2.32 -29.42
C SER A 380 28.99 3.75 -28.86
N ARG A 381 27.87 4.43 -28.55
CA ARG A 381 27.84 5.83 -28.10
C ARG A 381 27.00 6.15 -26.87
N LEU A 382 26.33 5.19 -26.22
CA LEU A 382 25.44 5.51 -25.10
C LEU A 382 25.67 4.63 -23.88
N ASP A 383 26.37 5.24 -22.92
CA ASP A 383 26.45 4.89 -21.51
C ASP A 383 25.08 5.26 -20.88
N ARG A 384 24.23 4.28 -20.54
CA ARG A 384 23.09 4.48 -19.61
C ARG A 384 22.39 3.19 -19.16
N ASP A 385 22.07 3.22 -17.86
CA ASP A 385 21.43 2.21 -17.03
C ASP A 385 20.09 1.69 -17.58
N VAL A 386 19.90 0.36 -17.57
CA VAL A 386 18.62 -0.30 -17.85
C VAL A 386 18.23 -1.17 -16.65
N TYR A 387 17.10 -0.84 -16.03
CA TYR A 387 16.38 -1.74 -15.13
C TYR A 387 15.34 -2.51 -15.94
N VAL A 388 15.42 -3.84 -15.86
CA VAL A 388 14.37 -4.72 -16.35
C VAL A 388 13.61 -5.23 -15.13
N ALA A 389 12.44 -4.63 -14.87
CA ALA A 389 11.38 -5.34 -14.19
C ALA A 389 10.62 -6.12 -15.27
N GLN A 390 10.77 -7.44 -15.29
CA GLN A 390 9.94 -8.29 -16.15
C GLN A 390 8.59 -8.60 -15.46
N PRO A 391 7.52 -8.81 -16.26
CA PRO A 391 6.14 -8.91 -15.81
C PRO A 391 5.84 -9.99 -14.76
#